data_AF-A0A938HRB5-F1
#
_entry.id   AF-A0A938HRB5-F1
#
_cell.length_a   1.000
_cell.length_b   1.000
_cell.length_c   1.000
_cell.angle_alpha   90.00
_cell.angle_beta   90.00
_cell.angle_gamma   90.00
#
_symmetry.space_group_name_H-M   'P 1'
#
loop_
_entity.id
_entity.type
_entity.pdbx_description
1 polymer ?
#
loop_
_entity_poly.entity_id
_entity_poly.type
_entity_poly.pdbx_seq_one_letter_code
_entity_poly.pdbx_strand_id
1 'polypeptide(L)'
;YKNQRNGPCGGSRNGICEVGDKECIWSRAYKRLKAFGEEDRMLERPVVLQNAGLRRTSAWANAFLGRDHAGLQRTKADAAG
;
A
#
# COMPACT_ATOMS: atom_id res chain seq x y z
N TYR A 1 0.63 -15.27 -5.87
CA TYR A 1 -0.54 -14.60 -6.45
C TYR A 1 -0.93 -13.49 -5.46
N LYS A 2 -1.22 -12.29 -5.96
CA LYS A 2 -1.05 -10.97 -5.30
C LYS A 2 -1.91 -10.80 -4.03
N ASN A 3 -1.46 -11.27 -2.85
CA ASN A 3 -2.29 -11.35 -1.63
C ASN A 3 -1.50 -11.30 -0.30
N GLN A 4 -0.26 -10.82 -0.27
CA GLN A 4 0.50 -10.81 0.99
C GLN A 4 0.22 -9.53 1.77
N ARG A 5 0.01 -9.72 3.08
CA ARG A 5 -0.25 -8.71 4.12
C ARG A 5 0.82 -7.60 4.21
N ASN A 6 1.95 -7.78 3.53
CA ASN A 6 3.17 -6.99 3.67
C ASN A 6 3.65 -6.32 2.38
N GLY A 7 2.89 -6.41 1.28
CA GLY A 7 3.21 -5.72 0.03
C GLY A 7 2.22 -4.59 -0.27
N PRO A 8 2.62 -3.55 -1.02
CA PRO A 8 1.70 -2.51 -1.44
C PRO A 8 0.54 -3.09 -2.25
N CYS A 9 -0.68 -2.62 -1.94
CA CYS A 9 -1.93 -3.01 -2.59
C CYS A 9 -1.90 -2.63 -4.08
N GLY A 10 -2.47 -3.48 -4.94
CA GLY A 10 -2.54 -3.25 -6.38
C GLY A 10 -3.70 -2.35 -6.82
N GLY A 11 -4.57 -1.92 -5.91
CA GLY A 11 -5.56 -0.87 -6.14
C GLY A 11 -7.01 -1.35 -6.12
N SER A 12 -7.92 -0.58 -6.69
CA SER A 12 -9.32 -0.95 -6.82
C SER A 12 -9.94 -0.33 -8.06
N ARG A 13 -11.02 -0.94 -8.55
CA ARG A 13 -11.84 -0.40 -9.63
C ARG A 13 -13.29 -0.37 -9.17
N ASN A 14 -13.94 0.80 -9.25
CA ASN A 14 -15.33 1.00 -8.85
C ASN A 14 -15.65 0.52 -7.43
N GLY A 15 -14.72 0.71 -6.49
CA GLY A 15 -14.86 0.26 -5.10
C GLY A 15 -14.61 -1.23 -4.87
N ILE A 16 -14.34 -2.01 -5.92
CA ILE A 16 -14.02 -3.44 -5.85
C ILE A 16 -12.51 -3.63 -5.89
N CYS A 17 -12.01 -4.53 -5.05
CA CYS A 17 -10.60 -4.91 -4.98
C CYS A 17 -10.12 -5.44 -6.34
N GLU A 18 -8.86 -5.17 -6.70
CA GLU A 18 -8.23 -5.78 -7.88
C GLU A 18 -8.06 -7.29 -7.75
N VAL A 19 -8.20 -7.82 -6.53
CA VAL A 19 -8.14 -9.25 -6.22
C VAL A 19 -9.54 -9.77 -5.87
N GLY A 20 -10.37 -9.95 -6.89
CA GLY A 20 -11.68 -10.59 -6.80
C GLY A 20 -12.83 -9.68 -6.38
N ASP A 21 -14.03 -10.25 -6.28
CA ASP A 21 -15.30 -9.52 -6.10
C ASP A 21 -15.59 -9.17 -4.64
N LYS A 22 -14.62 -8.52 -3.99
CA LYS A 22 -14.75 -8.03 -2.62
C LYS A 22 -14.54 -6.53 -2.58
N GLU A 23 -15.24 -5.87 -1.67
CA GLU A 23 -15.10 -4.44 -1.48
C GLU A 23 -13.65 -4.08 -1.09
N CYS A 24 -13.10 -3.05 -1.72
CA CYS A 24 -11.75 -2.59 -1.45
C CYS A 24 -11.62 -2.10 0.00
N ILE A 25 -10.58 -2.55 0.70
CA ILE A 25 -10.31 -2.13 2.09
C ILE A 25 -10.13 -0.61 2.22
N TRP A 26 -9.56 0.05 1.21
CA TRP A 26 -9.42 1.51 1.19
C TRP A 26 -10.75 2.22 0.99
N SER A 27 -11.63 1.69 0.13
CA SER A 27 -12.99 2.22 -0.02
C SER A 27 -13.79 2.08 1.29
N ARG A 28 -13.64 0.95 1.98
CA ARG A 28 -14.26 0.73 3.30
C ARG A 28 -13.74 1.70 4.36
N ALA A 29 -12.43 1.90 4.42
CA ALA A 29 -11.81 2.86 5.34
C ALA A 29 -12.31 4.28 5.08
N TYR A 30 -12.35 4.71 3.80
CA TYR A 30 -12.87 6.01 3.40
C TYR A 30 -14.32 6.22 3.84
N LYS A 31 -15.21 5.25 3.55
CA LYS A 31 -16.62 5.33 3.96
C LYS A 31 -16.79 5.46 5.47
N ARG A 32 -15.97 4.76 6.25
CA ARG A 32 -15.98 4.85 7.72
C ARG A 32 -15.53 6.21 8.21
N LEU A 33 -14.44 6.75 7.68
CA LEU A 33 -13.90 8.05 8.10
C LEU A 33 -14.77 9.21 7.65
N LYS A 34 -15.34 9.13 6.45
CA LYS A 34 -16.27 10.13 5.92
C LYS A 34 -17.50 10.32 6.81
N ALA A 35 -17.97 9.26 7.47
CA ALA A 35 -19.08 9.37 8.42
C ALA A 35 -18.76 10.28 9.62
N PHE A 36 -17.47 10.52 9.90
CA PHE A 36 -16.97 11.39 10.96
C PHE A 36 -16.32 12.69 10.43
N GLY A 37 -16.29 12.90 9.11
CA GLY A 37 -15.59 14.04 8.49
C GLY A 37 -14.06 13.94 8.56
N GLU A 38 -13.51 12.74 8.73
CA GLU A 38 -12.08 12.48 8.90
C GLU A 38 -11.43 11.84 7.66
N GLU A 39 -12.06 11.89 6.49
CA GLU A 39 -11.55 11.20 5.29
C GLU A 39 -10.15 11.68 4.85
N ASP A 40 -9.83 12.95 5.09
CA ASP A 40 -8.55 13.56 4.70
C ASP A 40 -7.37 12.95 5.46
N ARG A 41 -7.60 12.35 6.63
CA ARG A 41 -6.58 11.61 7.39
C ARG A 41 -6.00 10.44 6.59
N MET A 42 -6.72 9.95 5.58
CA MET A 42 -6.17 8.93 4.67
C MET A 42 -5.06 9.46 3.75
N LEU A 43 -5.01 10.77 3.53
CA LEU A 43 -4.05 11.44 2.66
C LEU A 43 -2.77 11.84 3.41
N GLU A 44 -2.77 11.78 4.75
CA GLU A 44 -1.61 12.12 5.60
C GLU A 44 -0.42 11.16 5.47
N ARG A 45 -0.52 10.15 4.61
CA ARG A 45 0.56 9.19 4.36
C ARG A 45 1.07 9.28 2.92
N PRO A 46 2.36 9.01 2.69
CA PRO A 46 2.89 8.94 1.35
C PRO A 46 2.20 7.83 0.54
N VAL A 47 1.91 8.12 -0.72
CA VAL A 47 1.39 7.13 -1.67
C VAL A 47 2.48 6.10 -1.95
N VAL A 48 2.17 4.84 -1.66
CA VAL A 48 3.08 3.72 -1.96
C VAL A 48 2.61 3.03 -3.24
N LEU A 49 3.42 3.12 -4.28
CA LEU A 49 3.20 2.39 -5.53
C LEU A 49 3.84 1.00 -5.46
N GLN A 50 3.13 0.01 -6.00
CA GLN A 50 3.64 -1.35 -6.09
C GLN A 50 4.78 -1.44 -7.10
N ASN A 51 5.94 -1.94 -6.66
CA ASN A 51 7.07 -2.20 -7.55
C ASN A 51 6.83 -3.49 -8.36
N ALA A 52 6.46 -3.34 -9.64
CA ALA A 52 6.20 -4.46 -10.54
C ALA A 52 7.40 -5.40 -10.73
N GLY A 53 8.63 -4.90 -10.60
CA GLY A 53 9.86 -5.71 -10.71
C GLY A 53 10.05 -6.71 -9.56
N LEU A 54 9.39 -6.50 -8.42
CA LEU A 54 9.39 -7.43 -7.28
C LEU A 54 8.26 -8.46 -7.34
N ARG A 55 7.54 -8.54 -8.46
CA ARG A 55 6.47 -9.52 -8.63
C ARG A 55 7.07 -10.94 -8.65
N ARG A 56 6.37 -11.90 -8.02
CA ARG A 56 6.80 -13.31 -7.88
C ARG A 56 8.05 -13.54 -7.01
N THR A 57 8.55 -12.53 -6.29
CA THR A 57 9.61 -12.69 -5.29
C THR A 57 9.04 -12.64 -3.86
N SER A 58 9.84 -13.04 -2.86
CA SER A 58 9.39 -13.10 -1.46
C SER A 58 9.23 -11.71 -0.86
N ALA A 59 8.01 -11.36 -0.42
CA ALA A 59 7.71 -10.05 0.19
C ALA A 59 8.54 -9.79 1.46
N TRP A 60 8.66 -10.80 2.33
CA TRP A 60 9.47 -10.69 3.56
C TRP A 60 10.95 -10.52 3.27
N ALA A 61 11.50 -11.26 2.31
CA ALA A 61 12.90 -11.10 1.94
C ALA A 61 13.16 -9.71 1.35
N ASN A 62 12.25 -9.18 0.54
CA ASN A 62 12.38 -7.84 -0.02
C ASN A 62 12.29 -6.75 1.05
N ALA A 63 11.38 -6.87 2.02
CA ALA A 63 11.28 -5.93 3.14
C ALA A 63 12.53 -5.98 4.02
N PHE A 64 12.98 -7.18 4.41
CA PHE A 64 14.17 -7.36 5.25
C PHE A 64 15.45 -6.84 4.58
N LEU A 65 15.60 -7.06 3.26
CA LEU A 65 16.74 -6.59 2.48
C LEU A 65 16.59 -5.13 2.02
N GLY A 66 15.55 -4.41 2.45
CA GLY A 66 15.32 -3.01 2.10
C GLY A 66 15.09 -2.74 0.61
N ARG A 67 14.63 -3.76 -0.15
CA ARG A 67 14.38 -3.66 -1.59
C ARG A 67 13.01 -3.10 -1.93
N ASP A 68 12.11 -3.08 -0.96
CA ASP A 68 10.75 -2.61 -1.14
C ASP A 68 10.58 -1.14 -0.72
N HIS A 69 9.33 -0.69 -0.73
CA HIS A 69 8.95 0.65 -0.34
C HIS A 69 9.38 1.07 1.08
N ALA A 70 9.49 0.13 2.04
CA ALA A 70 9.92 0.46 3.39
C ALA A 70 11.43 0.78 3.42
N GLY A 71 12.24 0.04 2.65
CA GLY A 71 13.67 0.32 2.49
C GLY A 71 13.98 1.63 1.76
N LEU A 72 13.20 1.96 0.71
CA LEU A 72 13.36 3.22 -0.04
C LEU A 72 13.08 4.48 0.79
N GLN A 73 12.18 4.40 1.78
CA GLN A 73 11.93 5.53 2.67
C GLN A 73 13.11 5.78 3.62
N ARG A 74 13.80 4.72 4.07
CA ARG A 74 15.01 4.84 4.88
C ARG A 74 16.12 5.54 4.12
N THR A 75 16.42 5.11 2.90
CA THR A 75 17.50 5.74 2.11
C THR A 75 17.21 7.19 1.77
N LYS A 76 15.94 7.55 1.54
CA LYS A 76 15.55 8.96 1.35
C LYS A 76 15.67 9.79 2.63
N ALA A 77 15.31 9.23 3.78
CA ALA A 77 15.48 9.89 5.07
C ALA A 77 16.96 10.08 5.42
N ASP A 78 17.79 9.06 5.18
CA ASP A 78 19.24 9.09 5.42
C ASP A 78 19.96 10.08 4.48
N ALA A 79 19.43 10.31 3.27
CA ALA A 79 19.99 11.25 2.30
C ALA A 79 19.51 12.71 2.47
N ALA A 80 18.53 12.95 3.35
CA ALA A 80 17.96 14.28 3.61
C ALA A 80 18.43 14.91 4.93
N GLY A 81 19.27 14.21 5.69
CA GLY A 81 19.98 14.71 6.88
C GLY A 81 21.45 14.96 6.59
#